data_AF-A0A9D4ZMM1-F1
#
_entry.id   AF-A0A9D4ZMM1-F1
#
_cell.length_a   1.000
_cell.length_b   1.000
_cell.length_c   1.000
_cell.angle_alpha   90.00
_cell.angle_beta   90.00
_cell.angle_gamma   90.00
#
_symmetry.space_group_name_H-M   'P 1'
#
loop_
_entity.id
_entity.type
_entity.pdbx_description
1 polymer ?
#
loop_
_entity_poly.entity_id
_entity_poly.type
_entity_poly.pdbx_seq_one_letter_code
_entity_poly.pdbx_strand_id
1 'polypeptide(L)'
;MGRTSENLITQSGQTDAESSMIGQLVDFWFQIRAPIIAPLLQLMVNICLLMVIMMFVERVYMCLVIVTVKLLRRKPEKRYKFESIKDDVELANSSYPKVLVQIPMFNEREVYQLSIGAACGLSWPSDRIIVQVLDDSTDNSIKEMVQMECQRWASKGINIKYEVRDNRNGYKAGALKEGMRRSYVKECDYVAIFDADFQPDPEYLWRTVPFLMYNPEIALVQARWKFVNSDECLMTRMQEMSLHYHFSVEQEVGSTTHAFFGFNGTAGVWRISAINEAGGWKDRTTVEDMDLAVRASLKGWKFVYLNELGVKNELPSTFKAFRYQQHRWSCGPASLFRKILPDILKNKKVGLWKRLHILYAFFFVRKIVAHIVTFVFYCLVIPTTVLVPEVHLPKWGAIYMPSVITILNAACTLRSLHLIVFWILFENVMSLHRTKATFIGLFDLGRVNEWIVTEKLGDALKSRLVKLGRRTRMKFGERLHVLELMAGLYIFFCAVYDFNFGHNHFYIYLFLQAAAFFIMGFGYIGTFVPS
;
A
#
# COMPACT_ATOMS: atom_id res chain seq x y z
N MET A 1 -38.87 -77.04 -3.81
CA MET A 1 -37.52 -76.48 -3.98
C MET A 1 -37.62 -75.46 -5.11
N GLY A 2 -37.59 -74.15 -4.92
CA GLY A 2 -36.99 -73.30 -3.89
C GLY A 2 -36.05 -72.33 -4.60
N ARG A 3 -36.44 -71.05 -4.71
CA ARG A 3 -35.62 -69.82 -4.87
C ARG A 3 -36.38 -68.73 -5.63
N THR A 4 -36.77 -67.66 -4.94
CA THR A 4 -36.75 -66.26 -5.42
C THR A 4 -37.34 -65.36 -4.33
N SER A 5 -36.50 -64.94 -3.37
CA SER A 5 -36.78 -63.77 -2.49
C SER A 5 -35.61 -63.57 -1.52
N GLU A 6 -34.48 -63.08 -2.02
CA GLU A 6 -33.38 -62.57 -1.20
C GLU A 6 -32.46 -61.77 -2.13
N ASN A 7 -32.73 -60.46 -2.28
CA ASN A 7 -31.77 -59.44 -2.77
C ASN A 7 -32.36 -58.00 -2.80
N LEU A 8 -33.32 -57.68 -1.91
CA LEU A 8 -33.94 -56.35 -1.83
C LEU A 8 -33.73 -55.64 -0.49
N ILE A 9 -32.91 -56.20 0.41
CA ILE A 9 -32.78 -55.70 1.80
C ILE A 9 -31.47 -54.91 2.02
N THR A 10 -30.49 -54.99 1.12
CA THR A 10 -29.18 -54.35 1.31
C THR A 10 -29.06 -52.93 0.74
N GLN A 11 -30.02 -52.45 -0.08
CA GLN A 11 -30.02 -51.06 -0.56
C GLN A 11 -30.86 -50.10 0.31
N SER A 12 -31.90 -50.58 1.01
CA SER A 12 -32.74 -49.71 1.86
C SER A 12 -32.05 -49.26 3.14
N GLY A 13 -31.26 -50.14 3.78
CA GLY A 13 -30.59 -49.84 5.04
C GLY A 13 -29.46 -48.80 4.94
N GLN A 14 -28.87 -48.62 3.75
CA GLN A 14 -27.80 -47.63 3.53
C GLN A 14 -28.39 -46.22 3.33
N THR A 15 -29.49 -46.11 2.59
CA THR A 15 -30.26 -44.86 2.43
C THR A 15 -30.93 -44.41 3.73
N ASP A 16 -31.41 -45.35 4.56
CA ASP A 16 -32.05 -45.03 5.84
C ASP A 16 -31.04 -44.55 6.90
N ALA A 17 -29.82 -45.11 6.89
CA ALA A 17 -28.73 -44.68 7.77
C ALA A 17 -28.19 -43.29 7.38
N GLU A 18 -28.01 -43.02 6.08
CA GLU A 18 -27.64 -41.69 5.58
C GLU A 18 -28.73 -40.65 5.86
N SER A 19 -30.00 -41.01 5.65
CA SER A 19 -31.18 -40.21 6.01
C SER A 19 -31.22 -39.88 7.51
N SER A 20 -30.98 -40.87 8.37
CA SER A 20 -30.94 -40.71 9.83
C SER A 20 -29.78 -39.81 10.28
N MET A 21 -28.60 -39.94 9.66
CA MET A 21 -27.44 -39.11 10.01
C MET A 21 -27.62 -37.66 9.54
N ILE A 22 -28.19 -37.45 8.35
CA ILE A 22 -28.51 -36.11 7.84
C ILE A 22 -29.58 -35.44 8.71
N GLY A 23 -30.63 -36.18 9.10
CA GLY A 23 -31.66 -35.68 10.02
C GLY A 23 -31.08 -35.23 11.36
N GLN A 24 -30.21 -36.04 11.97
CA GLN A 24 -29.53 -35.69 13.22
C GLN A 24 -28.64 -34.44 13.08
N LEU A 25 -27.93 -34.28 11.95
CA LEU A 25 -27.12 -33.09 11.68
C LEU A 25 -27.96 -31.83 11.50
N VAL A 26 -29.14 -31.95 10.88
CA VAL A 26 -30.09 -30.84 10.71
C VAL A 26 -30.68 -30.43 12.05
N ASP A 27 -31.11 -31.39 12.88
CA ASP A 27 -31.65 -31.11 14.21
C ASP A 27 -30.59 -30.48 15.13
N PHE A 28 -29.37 -31.00 15.10
CA PHE A 28 -28.22 -30.43 15.81
C PHE A 28 -27.91 -29.01 15.35
N TRP A 29 -27.97 -28.76 14.03
CA TRP A 29 -27.80 -27.41 13.47
C TRP A 29 -28.86 -26.46 13.99
N PHE A 30 -30.15 -26.83 14.01
CA PHE A 30 -31.20 -25.99 14.57
C PHE A 30 -31.04 -25.75 16.08
N GLN A 31 -30.63 -26.77 16.84
CA GLN A 31 -30.39 -26.66 18.27
C GLN A 31 -29.23 -25.73 18.62
N ILE A 32 -28.20 -25.61 17.78
CA ILE A 32 -27.03 -24.75 18.03
C ILE A 32 -27.17 -23.38 17.36
N ARG A 33 -27.80 -23.32 16.19
CA ARG A 33 -27.85 -22.12 15.34
C ARG A 33 -28.50 -20.94 16.06
N ALA A 34 -29.72 -21.13 16.56
CA ALA A 34 -30.47 -20.05 17.19
C ALA A 34 -29.89 -19.60 18.55
N PRO A 35 -29.53 -20.48 19.50
CA PRO A 35 -29.08 -20.04 20.81
C PRO A 35 -27.59 -19.66 20.88
N ILE A 36 -26.73 -20.18 20.00
CA ILE A 36 -25.27 -19.98 20.09
C ILE A 36 -24.73 -19.21 18.89
N ILE A 37 -24.97 -19.70 17.66
CA ILE A 37 -24.36 -19.09 16.46
C ILE A 37 -24.95 -17.72 16.18
N ALA A 38 -26.27 -17.57 16.24
CA ALA A 38 -26.94 -16.31 15.91
C ALA A 38 -26.51 -15.15 16.84
N PRO A 39 -26.46 -15.28 18.18
CA PRO A 39 -25.97 -14.21 19.05
C PRO A 39 -24.50 -13.84 18.79
N LEU A 40 -23.64 -14.84 18.57
CA LEU A 40 -22.22 -14.60 18.27
C LEU A 40 -22.04 -13.88 16.93
N LEU A 41 -22.77 -14.32 15.90
CA LEU A 41 -22.74 -13.68 14.59
C LEU A 41 -23.35 -12.28 14.63
N GLN A 42 -24.42 -12.05 15.39
CA GLN A 42 -24.99 -10.72 15.61
C GLN A 42 -23.98 -9.79 16.31
N LEU A 43 -23.23 -10.29 17.30
CA LEU A 43 -22.15 -9.54 17.92
C LEU A 43 -21.06 -9.18 16.90
N MET A 44 -20.65 -10.13 16.05
CA MET A 44 -19.69 -9.87 14.97
C MET A 44 -20.20 -8.82 13.97
N VAL A 45 -21.49 -8.87 13.60
CA VAL A 45 -22.16 -7.85 12.77
C VAL A 45 -22.03 -6.49 13.46
N ASN A 46 -22.41 -6.38 14.74
CA ASN A 46 -22.35 -5.11 15.48
C ASN A 46 -20.93 -4.54 15.57
N ILE A 47 -19.92 -5.38 15.78
CA ILE A 47 -18.50 -4.98 15.77
C ILE A 47 -18.08 -4.49 14.38
N CYS A 48 -18.49 -5.18 13.31
CA CYS A 48 -18.22 -4.75 11.94
C CYS A 48 -18.91 -3.42 11.61
N LEU A 49 -20.16 -3.24 12.04
CA LEU A 49 -20.90 -1.98 11.84
C LEU A 49 -20.21 -0.80 12.55
N LEU A 50 -19.70 -1.00 13.77
CA LEU A 50 -18.91 0.03 14.46
C LEU A 50 -17.66 0.40 13.65
N MET A 51 -16.93 -0.60 13.14
CA MET A 51 -15.76 -0.36 12.28
C MET A 51 -16.11 0.34 10.96
N VAL A 52 -17.25 0.02 10.35
CA VAL A 52 -17.76 0.72 9.15
C VAL A 52 -18.10 2.17 9.48
N ILE A 53 -18.74 2.45 10.61
CA ILE A 53 -19.01 3.83 11.07
C ILE A 53 -17.70 4.61 11.23
N MET A 54 -16.69 4.01 11.87
CA MET A 54 -15.38 4.66 12.05
C MET A 54 -14.76 5.04 10.70
N MET A 55 -14.77 4.12 9.73
CA MET A 55 -14.30 4.40 8.37
C MET A 55 -15.13 5.48 7.69
N PHE A 56 -16.46 5.40 7.79
CA PHE A 56 -17.37 6.37 7.18
C PHE A 56 -17.10 7.79 7.69
N VAL A 57 -17.02 7.96 9.01
CA VAL A 57 -16.73 9.25 9.64
C VAL A 57 -15.37 9.79 9.17
N GLU A 58 -14.35 8.95 9.11
CA GLU A 58 -13.04 9.38 8.61
C GLU A 58 -13.09 9.82 7.14
N ARG A 59 -13.77 9.08 6.26
CA ARG A 59 -13.87 9.40 4.83
C ARG A 59 -14.65 10.69 4.61
N VAL A 60 -15.75 10.89 5.32
CA VAL A 60 -16.52 12.13 5.28
C VAL A 60 -15.68 13.30 5.79
N TYR A 61 -14.98 13.16 6.92
CA TYR A 61 -14.07 14.18 7.43
C TYR A 61 -13.01 14.57 6.40
N MET A 62 -12.32 13.59 5.82
CA MET A 62 -11.28 13.84 4.81
C MET A 62 -11.85 14.54 3.57
N CYS A 63 -13.03 14.14 3.12
CA CYS A 63 -13.75 14.77 2.01
C CYS A 63 -14.08 16.24 2.32
N LEU A 64 -14.66 16.52 3.49
CA LEU A 64 -15.00 17.89 3.89
C LEU A 64 -13.76 18.79 3.96
N VAL A 65 -12.65 18.27 4.50
CA VAL A 65 -11.39 19.01 4.57
C VAL A 65 -10.85 19.29 3.18
N ILE A 66 -10.74 18.29 2.31
CA ILE A 66 -10.15 18.49 0.98
C ILE A 66 -11.01 19.45 0.13
N VAL A 67 -12.34 19.32 0.18
CA VAL A 67 -13.26 20.25 -0.48
C VAL A 67 -13.04 21.67 0.03
N THR A 68 -12.93 21.85 1.35
CA THR A 68 -12.65 23.17 1.95
C THR A 68 -11.29 23.73 1.50
N VAL A 69 -10.25 22.90 1.46
CA VAL A 69 -8.91 23.30 1.00
C VAL A 69 -8.93 23.75 -0.46
N LYS A 70 -9.63 23.01 -1.34
CA LYS A 70 -9.76 23.36 -2.76
C LYS A 70 -10.60 24.62 -2.96
N LEU A 71 -11.75 24.74 -2.29
CA LEU A 71 -12.64 25.91 -2.37
C LEU A 71 -11.94 27.19 -1.90
N LEU A 72 -11.22 27.12 -0.78
CA LEU A 72 -10.47 28.26 -0.25
C LEU A 72 -9.10 28.46 -0.92
N ARG A 73 -8.76 27.66 -1.95
CA ARG A 73 -7.49 27.68 -2.68
C ARG A 73 -6.28 27.76 -1.73
N ARG A 74 -6.32 26.98 -0.64
CA ARG A 74 -5.26 26.90 0.38
C ARG A 74 -4.11 26.03 -0.12
N LYS A 75 -3.37 26.54 -1.10
CA LYS A 75 -2.18 25.85 -1.60
C LYS A 75 -1.03 25.90 -0.57
N PRO A 76 -0.11 24.92 -0.57
CA PRO A 76 1.06 24.93 0.31
C PRO A 76 1.86 26.24 0.24
N GLU A 77 2.03 26.82 -0.94
CA GLU A 77 2.77 28.07 -1.19
C GLU A 77 2.13 29.30 -0.52
N LYS A 78 0.83 29.26 -0.21
CA LYS A 78 0.15 30.33 0.52
C LYS A 78 0.21 30.15 2.04
N ARG A 79 0.45 28.93 2.50
CA ARG A 79 0.49 28.57 3.92
C ARG A 79 1.89 28.67 4.49
N TYR A 80 2.88 28.34 3.68
CA TYR A 80 4.30 28.34 4.03
C TYR A 80 5.02 29.34 3.16
N LYS A 81 6.13 29.88 3.67
CA LYS A 81 6.96 30.80 2.90
C LYS A 81 7.56 30.05 1.71
N PHE A 82 7.22 30.48 0.51
CA PHE A 82 7.72 29.92 -0.75
C PHE A 82 8.08 31.07 -1.68
N GLU A 83 9.38 31.29 -1.84
CA GLU A 83 9.94 32.35 -2.68
C GLU A 83 10.97 31.71 -3.62
N SER A 84 11.17 32.29 -4.80
CA SER A 84 12.30 31.91 -5.65
C SER A 84 13.59 32.27 -4.93
N ILE A 85 14.54 31.33 -4.87
CA ILE A 85 15.90 31.62 -4.39
C ILE A 85 16.46 32.69 -5.34
N LYS A 86 16.77 33.86 -4.79
CA LYS A 86 17.34 34.96 -5.57
C LYS A 86 18.81 34.67 -5.79
N ASP A 87 19.26 34.83 -7.03
CA ASP A 87 20.69 34.84 -7.33
C ASP A 87 21.30 36.07 -6.68
N ASP A 88 22.01 35.83 -5.59
CA ASP A 88 22.83 36.83 -4.94
C ASP A 88 24.20 36.80 -5.63
N VAL A 89 24.54 37.91 -6.30
CA VAL A 89 25.78 38.04 -7.08
C VAL A 89 27.02 37.91 -6.18
N GLU A 90 26.93 38.30 -4.91
CA GLU A 90 28.05 38.22 -3.95
C GLU A 90 28.22 36.80 -3.39
N LEU A 91 27.10 36.11 -3.13
CA LEU A 91 27.12 34.73 -2.63
C LEU A 91 27.24 33.69 -3.75
N ALA A 92 26.94 34.04 -5.01
CA ALA A 92 26.85 33.12 -6.14
C ALA A 92 26.09 31.83 -5.75
N ASN A 93 26.65 30.66 -6.06
CA ASN A 93 26.05 29.36 -5.73
C ASN A 93 26.00 29.08 -4.21
N SER A 94 26.68 29.86 -3.36
CA SER A 94 26.67 29.64 -1.90
C SER A 94 25.37 30.02 -1.23
N SER A 95 24.53 30.80 -1.90
CA SER A 95 23.13 31.05 -1.50
C SER A 95 22.27 29.78 -1.55
N TYR A 96 22.69 28.75 -2.29
CA TYR A 96 21.97 27.49 -2.44
C TYR A 96 22.42 26.46 -1.41
N PRO A 97 21.46 25.78 -0.74
CA PRO A 97 21.79 24.68 0.16
C PRO A 97 22.36 23.49 -0.60
N LYS A 98 23.22 22.72 0.05
CA LYS A 98 23.77 21.48 -0.51
C LYS A 98 22.73 20.36 -0.38
N VAL A 99 22.42 19.69 -1.49
CA VAL A 99 21.41 18.64 -1.56
C VAL A 99 22.06 17.32 -1.94
N LEU A 100 21.86 16.30 -1.11
CA LEU A 100 22.15 14.91 -1.43
C LEU A 100 20.94 14.28 -2.15
N VAL A 101 21.16 13.55 -3.23
CA VAL A 101 20.13 12.76 -3.91
C VAL A 101 20.48 11.29 -3.79
N GLN A 102 19.74 10.54 -2.99
CA GLN A 102 19.99 9.12 -2.73
C GLN A 102 19.11 8.22 -3.60
N ILE A 103 19.73 7.22 -4.21
CA ILE A 103 19.06 6.20 -5.02
C ILE A 103 19.47 4.81 -4.52
N PRO A 104 18.72 4.19 -3.58
CA PRO A 104 18.92 2.79 -3.22
C PRO A 104 18.53 1.86 -4.36
N MET A 105 19.41 0.90 -4.68
CA MET A 105 19.23 -0.07 -5.76
C MET A 105 19.47 -1.50 -5.27
N PHE A 106 18.71 -2.45 -5.82
CA PHE A 106 18.92 -3.87 -5.57
C PHE A 106 18.45 -4.73 -6.76
N ASN A 107 19.38 -5.19 -7.58
CA ASN A 107 19.14 -6.00 -8.78
C ASN A 107 18.17 -5.35 -9.79
N GLU A 108 18.22 -4.02 -9.94
CA GLU A 108 17.27 -3.21 -10.71
C GLU A 108 17.70 -3.05 -12.18
N ARG A 109 17.77 -4.16 -12.92
CA ARG A 109 18.32 -4.23 -14.28
C ARG A 109 17.56 -3.36 -15.29
N GLU A 110 16.24 -3.31 -15.18
CA GLU A 110 15.36 -2.70 -16.19
C GLU A 110 15.29 -1.17 -16.05
N VAL A 111 15.57 -0.64 -14.86
CA VAL A 111 15.26 0.75 -14.50
C VAL A 111 16.47 1.59 -14.09
N TYR A 112 17.65 0.97 -13.83
CA TYR A 112 18.82 1.71 -13.31
C TYR A 112 19.25 2.91 -14.18
N GLN A 113 19.25 2.79 -15.51
CA GLN A 113 19.65 3.88 -16.41
C GLN A 113 18.67 5.04 -16.34
N LEU A 114 17.37 4.75 -16.29
CA LEU A 114 16.33 5.76 -16.26
C LEU A 114 16.35 6.52 -14.93
N SER A 115 16.50 5.82 -13.80
CA SER A 115 16.55 6.48 -12.48
C SER A 115 17.83 7.27 -12.25
N ILE A 116 19.01 6.71 -12.57
CA ILE A 116 20.28 7.45 -12.47
C ILE A 116 20.24 8.67 -13.40
N GLY A 117 19.80 8.48 -14.64
CA GLY A 117 19.70 9.56 -15.61
C GLY A 117 18.75 10.68 -15.15
N ALA A 118 17.58 10.34 -14.59
CA ALA A 118 16.64 11.33 -14.07
C ALA A 118 17.19 12.10 -12.85
N ALA A 119 17.88 11.40 -11.93
CA ALA A 119 18.51 12.04 -10.78
C ALA A 119 19.69 12.94 -11.18
N CYS A 120 20.54 12.50 -12.11
CA CYS A 120 21.64 13.31 -12.66
C CYS A 120 21.14 14.46 -13.54
N GLY A 121 19.91 14.39 -14.05
CA GLY A 121 19.25 15.44 -14.84
C GLY A 121 18.52 16.49 -14.00
N LEU A 122 18.56 16.41 -12.67
CA LEU A 122 18.00 17.44 -11.80
C LEU A 122 18.71 18.77 -12.00
N SER A 123 17.93 19.83 -12.20
CA SER A 123 18.44 21.19 -12.28
C SER A 123 18.72 21.69 -10.86
N TRP A 124 20.00 21.85 -10.54
CA TRP A 124 20.51 22.47 -9.31
C TRP A 124 21.96 22.91 -9.57
N PRO A 125 22.51 23.90 -8.84
CA PRO A 125 23.93 24.25 -9.00
C PRO A 125 24.83 23.02 -8.80
N SER A 126 25.76 22.79 -9.73
CA SER A 126 26.53 21.55 -9.83
C SER A 126 27.46 21.30 -8.63
N ASP A 127 27.94 22.37 -7.98
CA ASP A 127 28.72 22.31 -6.73
C ASP A 127 27.84 22.12 -5.47
N ARG A 128 26.51 22.15 -5.64
CA ARG A 128 25.52 22.06 -4.57
C ARG A 128 24.63 20.82 -4.63
N ILE A 129 24.85 19.94 -5.59
CA ILE A 129 24.14 18.66 -5.71
C ILE A 129 25.14 17.50 -5.68
N ILE A 130 24.82 16.46 -4.92
CA ILE A 130 25.57 15.21 -4.87
C ILE A 130 24.60 14.07 -5.12
N VAL A 131 24.81 13.28 -6.18
CA VAL A 131 24.03 12.06 -6.43
C VAL A 131 24.74 10.88 -5.77
N GLN A 132 24.05 10.12 -4.93
CA GLN A 132 24.57 8.94 -4.24
C GLN A 132 23.75 7.72 -4.62
N VAL A 133 24.34 6.83 -5.40
CA VAL A 133 23.77 5.53 -5.76
C VAL A 133 24.23 4.51 -4.72
N LEU A 134 23.28 3.93 -3.99
CA LEU A 134 23.51 2.95 -2.93
C LEU A 134 23.15 1.57 -3.46
N ASP A 135 24.15 0.82 -3.93
CA ASP A 135 23.93 -0.44 -4.64
C ASP A 135 24.19 -1.66 -3.73
N ASP A 136 23.08 -2.34 -3.39
CA ASP A 136 23.06 -3.57 -2.60
C ASP A 136 23.00 -4.84 -3.48
N SER A 137 23.10 -4.70 -4.80
CA SER A 137 22.88 -5.80 -5.76
C SER A 137 23.81 -6.98 -5.48
N THR A 138 23.25 -8.18 -5.59
CA THR A 138 23.98 -9.46 -5.44
C THR A 138 24.36 -10.07 -6.78
N ASP A 139 23.72 -9.63 -7.86
CA ASP A 139 24.10 -10.01 -9.22
C ASP A 139 25.27 -9.13 -9.69
N ASN A 140 26.42 -9.76 -9.92
CA ASN A 140 27.63 -9.06 -10.34
C ASN A 140 27.47 -8.35 -11.69
N SER A 141 26.70 -8.92 -12.62
CA SER A 141 26.48 -8.30 -13.93
C SER A 141 25.67 -7.01 -13.79
N ILE A 142 24.66 -7.00 -12.91
CA ILE A 142 23.87 -5.81 -12.63
C ILE A 142 24.71 -4.76 -11.91
N LYS A 143 25.52 -5.19 -10.94
CA LYS A 143 26.43 -4.32 -10.21
C LYS A 143 27.41 -3.58 -11.13
N GLU A 144 28.03 -4.31 -12.06
CA GLU A 144 28.90 -3.73 -13.09
C GLU A 144 28.15 -2.74 -13.99
N MET A 145 26.92 -3.07 -14.42
CA MET A 145 26.09 -2.16 -15.23
C MET A 145 25.78 -0.84 -14.51
N VAL A 146 25.42 -0.90 -13.23
CA VAL A 146 25.14 0.29 -12.41
C VAL A 146 26.41 1.12 -12.21
N GLN A 147 27.54 0.47 -11.92
CA GLN A 147 28.83 1.15 -11.74
C GLN A 147 29.28 1.86 -13.02
N MET A 148 29.16 1.21 -14.18
CA MET A 148 29.50 1.81 -15.48
C MET A 148 28.63 3.03 -15.80
N GLU A 149 27.34 2.98 -15.50
CA GLU A 149 26.46 4.14 -15.70
C GLU A 149 26.83 5.30 -14.76
N CYS A 150 27.18 5.02 -13.51
CA CYS A 150 27.70 6.04 -12.59
C CYS A 150 29.00 6.68 -13.12
N GLN A 151 29.95 5.88 -13.62
CA GLN A 151 31.20 6.37 -14.21
C GLN A 151 30.93 7.23 -15.46
N ARG A 152 29.96 6.84 -16.29
CA ARG A 152 29.54 7.61 -17.45
C ARG A 152 29.03 9.00 -17.05
N TRP A 153 28.20 9.10 -16.02
CA TRP A 153 27.74 10.41 -15.53
C TRP A 153 28.84 11.23 -14.86
N ALA A 154 29.74 10.57 -14.12
CA ALA A 154 30.92 11.23 -13.54
C ALA A 154 31.82 11.83 -14.63
N SER A 155 32.01 11.13 -15.76
CA SER A 155 32.80 11.65 -16.91
C SER A 155 32.21 12.89 -17.57
N LYS A 156 30.91 13.16 -17.34
CA LYS A 156 30.22 14.37 -17.79
C LYS A 156 30.30 15.52 -16.76
N GLY A 157 31.07 15.37 -15.70
CA GLY A 157 31.23 16.38 -14.65
C GLY A 157 30.13 16.38 -13.58
N ILE A 158 29.23 15.38 -13.57
CA ILE A 158 28.24 15.25 -12.50
C ILE A 158 28.89 14.69 -11.24
N ASN A 159 28.61 15.30 -10.09
CA ASN A 159 29.08 14.80 -8.79
C ASN A 159 28.24 13.59 -8.32
N ILE A 160 28.51 12.44 -8.93
CA ILE A 160 27.89 11.16 -8.59
C ILE A 160 28.85 10.26 -7.79
N LYS A 161 28.33 9.59 -6.77
CA LYS A 161 29.03 8.65 -5.90
C LYS A 161 28.35 7.29 -5.99
N TYR A 162 29.12 6.29 -6.39
CA TYR A 162 28.69 4.89 -6.39
C TYR A 162 29.18 4.22 -5.11
N GLU A 163 28.25 3.76 -4.29
CA GLU A 163 28.51 3.28 -2.94
C GLU A 163 27.97 1.86 -2.78
N VAL A 164 28.83 0.96 -2.30
CA VAL A 164 28.50 -0.44 -2.04
C VAL A 164 28.85 -0.78 -0.59
N ARG A 165 28.19 -1.79 -0.04
CA ARG A 165 28.47 -2.30 1.30
C ARG A 165 28.59 -3.82 1.29
N ASP A 166 29.31 -4.36 2.28
CA ASP A 166 29.66 -5.79 2.34
C ASP A 166 28.53 -6.68 2.90
N ASN A 167 27.47 -6.09 3.44
CA ASN A 167 26.34 -6.81 4.01
C ASN A 167 25.02 -6.12 3.68
N ARG A 168 23.94 -6.91 3.61
CA ARG A 168 22.59 -6.40 3.33
C ARG A 168 21.72 -6.27 4.59
N ASN A 169 22.35 -6.12 5.75
CA ASN A 169 21.62 -6.01 7.01
C ASN A 169 20.72 -4.77 6.99
N GLY A 170 19.46 -4.95 7.35
CA GLY A 170 18.46 -3.89 7.34
C GLY A 170 18.00 -3.43 5.95
N TYR A 171 18.35 -4.14 4.87
CA TYR A 171 17.90 -3.85 3.50
C TYR A 171 18.05 -2.36 3.14
N LYS A 172 17.02 -1.75 2.52
CA LYS A 172 16.99 -0.32 2.14
C LYS A 172 17.32 0.61 3.31
N ALA A 173 16.77 0.36 4.50
CA ALA A 173 17.03 1.18 5.70
C ALA A 173 18.52 1.17 6.07
N GLY A 174 19.16 0.00 6.00
CA GLY A 174 20.58 -0.16 6.25
C GLY A 174 21.45 0.53 5.19
N ALA A 175 21.08 0.44 3.92
CA ALA A 175 21.78 1.12 2.82
C ALA A 175 21.71 2.65 2.99
N LEU A 176 20.52 3.20 3.24
CA LEU A 176 20.32 4.64 3.51
C LEU A 176 21.11 5.09 4.75
N LYS A 177 21.12 4.29 5.82
CA LYS A 177 21.88 4.57 7.04
C LYS A 177 23.38 4.66 6.78
N GLU A 178 23.93 3.72 6.01
CA GLU A 178 25.36 3.71 5.66
C GLU A 178 25.71 4.86 4.72
N GLY A 179 24.86 5.13 3.73
CA GLY A 179 25.00 6.27 2.82
C GLY A 179 25.11 7.61 3.56
N MET A 180 24.31 7.80 4.61
CA MET A 180 24.33 9.00 5.46
C MET A 180 25.61 9.17 6.28
N ARG A 181 26.46 8.14 6.42
CA ARG A 181 27.72 8.20 7.21
C ARG A 181 28.90 8.73 6.40
N ARG A 182 28.79 8.79 5.08
CA ARG A 182 29.88 9.25 4.21
C ARG A 182 30.25 10.70 4.53
N SER A 183 31.54 11.02 4.47
CA SER A 183 32.08 12.31 4.90
C SER A 183 31.45 13.50 4.16
N TYR A 184 31.25 13.36 2.85
CA TYR A 184 30.63 14.39 2.00
C TYR A 184 29.16 14.70 2.35
N VAL A 185 28.46 13.78 3.02
CA VAL A 185 27.07 14.01 3.45
C VAL A 185 26.98 15.01 4.59
N LYS A 186 28.06 15.18 5.38
CA LYS A 186 28.10 16.14 6.50
C LYS A 186 27.97 17.60 6.03
N GLU A 187 28.28 17.86 4.77
CA GLU A 187 28.15 19.18 4.16
C GLU A 187 26.77 19.43 3.55
N CYS A 188 25.89 18.43 3.51
CA CYS A 188 24.57 18.54 2.93
C CYS A 188 23.54 19.02 3.98
N ASP A 189 22.63 19.89 3.55
CA ASP A 189 21.52 20.38 4.38
C ASP A 189 20.29 19.48 4.23
N TYR A 190 20.07 18.98 3.01
CA TYR A 190 18.89 18.24 2.61
C TYR A 190 19.25 16.94 1.90
N VAL A 191 18.36 15.95 1.99
CA VAL A 191 18.45 14.68 1.25
C VAL A 191 17.14 14.38 0.53
N ALA A 192 17.20 14.26 -0.80
CA ALA A 192 16.13 13.75 -1.63
C ALA A 192 16.30 12.24 -1.83
N ILE A 193 15.22 11.47 -1.74
CA ILE A 193 15.27 10.00 -1.84
C ILE A 193 14.39 9.56 -3.00
N PHE A 194 14.95 8.77 -3.91
CA PHE A 194 14.25 8.19 -5.06
C PHE A 194 14.49 6.69 -5.12
N ASP A 195 13.43 5.89 -5.29
CA ASP A 195 13.59 4.46 -5.52
C ASP A 195 14.05 4.26 -6.97
N ALA A 196 14.61 3.09 -7.27
CA ALA A 196 15.24 2.83 -8.56
C ALA A 196 14.29 2.91 -9.78
N ASP A 197 12.97 2.94 -9.58
CA ASP A 197 11.95 3.13 -10.61
C ASP A 197 11.41 4.57 -10.71
N PHE A 198 11.91 5.50 -9.87
CA PHE A 198 11.44 6.89 -9.84
C PHE A 198 12.23 7.78 -10.79
N GLN A 199 11.50 8.63 -11.50
CA GLN A 199 12.05 9.59 -12.45
C GLN A 199 11.54 11.00 -12.09
N PRO A 200 12.28 11.77 -11.27
CA PRO A 200 11.94 13.16 -11.00
C PRO A 200 12.13 14.01 -12.27
N ASP A 201 11.24 15.00 -12.45
CA ASP A 201 11.43 16.01 -13.49
C ASP A 201 12.55 17.00 -13.06
N PRO A 202 13.27 17.64 -14.01
CA PRO A 202 14.44 18.47 -13.70
C PRO A 202 14.21 19.56 -12.66
N GLU A 203 13.00 20.13 -12.62
CA GLU A 203 12.61 21.23 -11.74
C GLU A 203 12.23 20.77 -10.31
N TYR A 204 12.33 19.48 -10.01
CA TYR A 204 11.87 18.90 -8.74
C TYR A 204 12.45 19.63 -7.52
N LEU A 205 13.78 19.84 -7.48
CA LEU A 205 14.44 20.48 -6.35
C LEU A 205 14.02 21.94 -6.18
N TRP A 206 13.88 22.68 -7.28
CA TRP A 206 13.36 24.05 -7.29
C TRP A 206 11.96 24.17 -6.71
N ARG A 207 11.13 23.14 -6.86
CA ARG A 207 9.76 23.12 -6.34
C ARG A 207 9.66 22.59 -4.90
N THR A 208 10.68 21.92 -4.38
CA THR A 208 10.65 21.32 -3.03
C THR A 208 11.55 22.03 -2.02
N VAL A 209 12.79 22.36 -2.39
CA VAL A 209 13.82 22.87 -1.45
C VAL A 209 13.45 24.22 -0.83
N PRO A 210 12.85 25.19 -1.55
CA PRO A 210 12.48 26.48 -0.96
C PRO A 210 11.56 26.36 0.26
N PHE A 211 10.64 25.38 0.28
CA PHE A 211 9.80 25.14 1.46
C PHE A 211 10.63 24.80 2.69
N LEU A 212 11.70 24.02 2.55
CA LEU A 212 12.58 23.68 3.66
C LEU A 212 13.47 24.88 4.03
N MET A 213 14.03 25.57 3.04
CA MET A 213 14.92 26.71 3.28
C MET A 213 14.25 27.82 4.09
N TYR A 214 13.03 28.20 3.73
CA TYR A 214 12.36 29.34 4.34
C TYR A 214 11.51 29.01 5.58
N ASN A 215 11.34 27.73 5.90
CA ASN A 215 10.50 27.28 7.02
C ASN A 215 11.29 26.28 7.87
N PRO A 216 11.98 26.75 8.93
CA PRO A 216 12.95 25.95 9.68
C PRO A 216 12.31 24.79 10.44
N GLU A 217 11.01 24.78 10.67
CA GLU A 217 10.29 23.70 11.36
C GLU A 217 9.82 22.56 10.45
N ILE A 218 10.00 22.70 9.13
CA ILE A 218 9.64 21.67 8.16
C ILE A 218 10.79 20.68 8.05
N ALA A 219 10.48 19.39 8.23
CA ALA A 219 11.42 18.29 8.09
C ALA A 219 11.32 17.58 6.74
N LEU A 220 10.13 17.53 6.15
CA LEU A 220 9.85 16.73 4.95
C LEU A 220 8.95 17.51 4.00
N VAL A 221 9.33 17.53 2.73
CA VAL A 221 8.47 17.88 1.61
C VAL A 221 8.30 16.65 0.73
N GLN A 222 7.06 16.18 0.53
CA GLN A 222 6.74 14.98 -0.24
C GLN A 222 6.00 15.36 -1.52
N ALA A 223 6.47 14.84 -2.66
CA ALA A 223 5.79 14.92 -3.94
C ALA A 223 4.84 13.74 -4.16
N ARG A 224 3.88 13.91 -5.06
CA ARG A 224 2.94 12.87 -5.46
C ARG A 224 3.58 11.85 -6.40
N TRP A 225 3.13 10.60 -6.30
CA TRP A 225 3.50 9.56 -7.26
C TRP A 225 2.62 9.62 -8.52
N LYS A 226 3.24 9.46 -9.68
CA LYS A 226 2.59 9.46 -10.99
C LYS A 226 2.90 8.15 -11.71
N PHE A 227 1.92 7.29 -11.84
CA PHE A 227 2.10 5.97 -12.43
C PHE A 227 2.17 6.04 -13.96
N VAL A 228 3.22 5.46 -14.54
CA VAL A 228 3.41 5.44 -16.01
C VAL A 228 2.79 4.22 -16.69
N ASN A 229 2.53 3.14 -15.94
CA ASN A 229 2.00 1.88 -16.45
C ASN A 229 0.60 1.54 -15.91
N SER A 230 -0.18 2.53 -15.47
CA SER A 230 -1.56 2.29 -14.97
C SER A 230 -2.47 1.67 -16.03
N ASP A 231 -2.15 1.85 -17.31
CA ASP A 231 -2.92 1.36 -18.45
C ASP A 231 -2.39 0.00 -18.98
N GLU A 232 -1.42 -0.64 -18.31
CA GLU A 232 -0.81 -1.91 -18.76
C GLU A 232 -1.76 -3.11 -18.66
N CYS A 233 -2.53 -3.22 -17.58
CA CYS A 233 -3.56 -4.25 -17.41
C CYS A 233 -4.67 -3.78 -16.46
N LEU A 234 -5.74 -4.56 -16.33
CA LEU A 234 -6.85 -4.22 -15.43
C LEU A 234 -6.38 -4.09 -13.97
N MET A 235 -5.41 -4.91 -13.53
CA MET A 235 -4.87 -4.86 -12.17
C MET A 235 -4.11 -3.56 -11.89
N THR A 236 -3.27 -3.08 -12.81
CA THR A 236 -2.56 -1.80 -12.65
C THR A 236 -3.54 -0.62 -12.65
N ARG A 237 -4.64 -0.73 -13.41
CA ARG A 237 -5.71 0.28 -13.39
C ARG A 237 -6.44 0.31 -12.04
N MET A 238 -6.74 -0.85 -11.46
CA MET A 238 -7.38 -0.94 -10.14
C MET A 238 -6.45 -0.47 -9.02
N GLN A 239 -5.15 -0.76 -9.11
CA GLN A 239 -4.14 -0.21 -8.18
C GLN A 239 -4.08 1.32 -8.21
N GLU A 240 -4.09 1.92 -9.40
CA GLU A 240 -4.16 3.37 -9.55
C GLU A 240 -5.40 3.93 -8.84
N MET A 241 -6.58 3.32 -9.03
CA MET A 241 -7.82 3.77 -8.36
C MET A 241 -7.64 3.82 -6.83
N SER A 242 -7.05 2.77 -6.24
CA SER A 242 -6.80 2.70 -4.79
C SER A 242 -5.78 3.72 -4.30
N LEU A 243 -4.68 3.90 -5.04
CA LEU A 243 -3.59 4.79 -4.65
C LEU A 243 -3.92 6.27 -4.89
N HIS A 244 -4.76 6.58 -5.88
CA HIS A 244 -5.06 7.97 -6.22
C HIS A 244 -5.80 8.70 -5.12
N TYR A 245 -6.73 8.03 -4.40
CA TYR A 245 -7.34 8.61 -3.19
C TYR A 245 -6.29 8.88 -2.11
N HIS A 246 -5.40 7.91 -1.86
CA HIS A 246 -4.37 8.03 -0.83
C HIS A 246 -3.51 9.28 -1.05
N PHE A 247 -3.04 9.48 -2.29
CA PHE A 247 -2.20 10.62 -2.63
C PHE A 247 -2.97 11.94 -2.73
N SER A 248 -4.14 11.95 -3.39
CA SER A 248 -4.86 13.20 -3.66
C SER A 248 -5.65 13.74 -2.47
N VAL A 249 -6.01 12.87 -1.52
CA VAL A 249 -6.85 13.23 -0.37
C VAL A 249 -6.12 12.96 0.94
N GLU A 250 -5.73 11.72 1.22
CA GLU A 250 -5.24 11.35 2.55
C GLU A 250 -3.96 12.11 2.94
N GLN A 251 -2.98 12.22 2.03
CA GLN A 251 -1.74 12.95 2.33
C GLN A 251 -1.93 14.46 2.36
N GLU A 252 -2.72 15.02 1.44
CA GLU A 252 -2.99 16.45 1.40
C GLU A 252 -3.75 16.92 2.65
N VAL A 253 -4.75 16.15 3.10
CA VAL A 253 -5.46 16.42 4.36
C VAL A 253 -4.51 16.29 5.54
N GLY A 254 -3.76 15.20 5.66
CA GLY A 254 -2.80 15.00 6.76
C GLY A 254 -1.78 16.13 6.88
N SER A 255 -1.22 16.57 5.74
CA SER A 255 -0.32 17.72 5.68
C SER A 255 -1.00 19.01 6.15
N THR A 256 -2.23 19.27 5.68
CA THR A 256 -2.92 20.55 5.94
C THR A 256 -3.47 20.67 7.37
N THR A 257 -3.99 19.59 7.95
CA THR A 257 -4.66 19.63 9.27
C THR A 257 -3.74 19.25 10.41
N HIS A 258 -2.76 18.37 10.17
CA HIS A 258 -1.92 17.82 11.24
C HIS A 258 -0.41 18.05 11.01
N ALA A 259 -0.03 18.64 9.87
CA ALA A 259 1.35 18.75 9.42
C ALA A 259 2.09 17.40 9.50
N PHE A 260 1.35 16.31 9.22
CA PHE A 260 1.83 14.94 9.33
C PHE A 260 1.11 14.01 8.35
N PHE A 261 1.89 13.16 7.72
CA PHE A 261 1.48 11.98 6.96
C PHE A 261 2.64 10.97 7.02
N GLY A 262 2.38 9.71 6.69
CA GLY A 262 3.47 8.72 6.56
C GLY A 262 4.32 9.06 5.34
N PHE A 263 5.64 9.16 5.51
CA PHE A 263 6.56 9.27 4.38
C PHE A 263 6.41 8.04 3.49
N ASN A 264 6.38 8.23 2.17
CA ASN A 264 6.15 7.16 1.20
C ASN A 264 7.42 6.33 0.90
N GLY A 265 8.53 6.64 1.57
CA GLY A 265 9.82 6.01 1.35
C GLY A 265 10.60 6.56 0.17
N THR A 266 10.02 7.44 -0.63
CA THR A 266 10.60 7.98 -1.86
C THR A 266 9.87 9.24 -2.33
N ALA A 267 10.43 9.95 -3.32
CA ALA A 267 9.91 11.20 -3.86
C ALA A 267 9.67 12.28 -2.78
N GLY A 268 10.55 12.31 -1.78
CA GLY A 268 10.52 13.32 -0.72
C GLY A 268 11.91 13.88 -0.43
N VAL A 269 11.95 15.14 -0.01
CA VAL A 269 13.16 15.84 0.42
C VAL A 269 13.08 16.05 1.92
N TRP A 270 14.08 15.52 2.62
CA TRP A 270 14.23 15.60 4.06
C TRP A 270 15.29 16.62 4.47
N ARG A 271 15.05 17.33 5.57
CA ARG A 271 16.08 18.02 6.33
C ARG A 271 16.94 17.01 7.08
N ILE A 272 18.25 17.02 6.83
CA ILE A 272 19.17 16.05 7.44
C ILE A 272 19.21 16.19 8.97
N SER A 273 19.16 17.42 9.50
CA SER A 273 19.10 17.63 10.96
C SER A 273 17.85 17.02 11.60
N ALA A 274 16.71 17.02 10.92
CA ALA A 274 15.49 16.37 11.40
C ALA A 274 15.61 14.84 11.38
N ILE A 275 16.26 14.26 10.37
CA ILE A 275 16.60 12.82 10.35
C ILE A 275 17.48 12.48 11.55
N ASN A 276 18.51 13.29 11.81
CA ASN A 276 19.44 13.07 12.91
C ASN A 276 18.75 13.19 14.29
N GLU A 277 17.92 14.21 14.52
CA GLU A 277 17.17 14.38 15.77
C GLU A 277 16.17 13.25 16.00
N ALA A 278 15.60 12.69 14.93
CA ALA A 278 14.72 11.53 14.99
C ALA A 278 15.48 10.22 15.30
N GLY A 279 16.81 10.22 15.24
CA GLY A 279 17.68 9.06 15.47
C GLY A 279 17.99 8.24 14.22
N GLY A 280 17.90 8.86 13.03
CA GLY A 280 18.28 8.27 11.75
C GLY A 280 17.32 7.20 11.22
N TRP A 281 17.79 6.48 10.20
CA TRP A 281 17.13 5.31 9.63
C TRP A 281 17.24 4.11 10.58
N LYS A 282 16.11 3.45 10.83
CA LYS A 282 16.00 2.25 11.67
C LYS A 282 15.43 1.11 10.85
N ASP A 283 16.04 -0.06 10.96
CA ASP A 283 15.74 -1.30 10.24
C ASP A 283 14.88 -2.28 11.06
N ARG A 284 14.31 -1.82 12.17
CA ARG A 284 13.50 -2.63 13.08
C ARG A 284 12.16 -3.11 12.50
N THR A 285 11.75 -2.60 11.34
CA THR A 285 10.51 -2.93 10.61
C THR A 285 10.72 -2.76 9.11
N THR A 286 9.88 -3.36 8.28
CA THR A 286 9.85 -3.20 6.81
C THR A 286 9.28 -1.86 6.31
N VAL A 287 9.06 -0.90 7.21
CA VAL A 287 8.53 0.45 6.95
C VAL A 287 9.38 1.49 7.65
N GLU A 288 10.68 1.50 7.32
CA GLU A 288 11.67 2.42 7.88
C GLU A 288 11.31 3.89 7.67
N ASP A 289 10.62 4.16 6.56
CA ASP A 289 10.11 5.43 6.11
C ASP A 289 9.02 5.97 7.06
N MET A 290 8.03 5.15 7.36
CA MET A 290 6.94 5.46 8.28
C MET A 290 7.47 5.58 9.71
N ASP A 291 8.42 4.74 10.12
CA ASP A 291 9.05 4.84 11.44
C ASP A 291 9.76 6.19 11.61
N LEU A 292 10.56 6.60 10.61
CA LEU A 292 11.21 7.92 10.62
C LEU A 292 10.20 9.05 10.66
N ALA A 293 9.14 8.96 9.84
CA ALA A 293 8.07 9.95 9.80
C ALA A 293 7.38 10.13 11.17
N VAL A 294 7.01 9.05 11.84
CA VAL A 294 6.37 9.14 13.16
C VAL A 294 7.36 9.70 14.19
N ARG A 295 8.61 9.23 14.22
CA ARG A 295 9.62 9.72 15.17
C ARG A 295 9.91 11.21 15.00
N ALA A 296 10.12 11.68 13.77
CA ALA A 296 10.33 13.11 13.49
C ALA A 296 9.09 13.94 13.88
N SER A 297 7.89 13.43 13.56
CA SER A 297 6.63 14.08 13.93
C SER A 297 6.43 14.21 15.44
N LEU A 298 6.82 13.19 16.21
CA LEU A 298 6.83 13.19 17.69
C LEU A 298 7.92 14.11 18.27
N LYS A 299 8.92 14.49 17.48
CA LYS A 299 9.88 15.54 17.80
C LYS A 299 9.36 16.95 17.48
N GLY A 300 8.14 17.09 16.96
CA GLY A 300 7.51 18.38 16.68
C GLY A 300 7.70 18.88 15.25
N TRP A 301 8.44 18.15 14.42
CA TRP A 301 8.63 18.50 13.01
C TRP A 301 7.32 18.45 12.22
N LYS A 302 7.25 19.31 11.18
CA LYS A 302 6.11 19.45 10.27
C LYS A 302 6.44 18.89 8.89
N PHE A 303 5.43 18.31 8.23
CA PHE A 303 5.55 17.77 6.87
C PHE A 303 4.62 18.49 5.88
N VAL A 304 5.12 18.73 4.68
CA VAL A 304 4.40 19.36 3.57
C VAL A 304 4.21 18.37 2.43
N TYR A 305 2.98 18.27 1.93
CA TYR A 305 2.66 17.45 0.76
C TYR A 305 2.35 18.34 -0.45
N LEU A 306 3.01 18.09 -1.57
CA LEU A 306 2.84 18.81 -2.84
C LEU A 306 2.09 17.94 -3.85
N ASN A 307 0.77 18.01 -3.83
CA ASN A 307 -0.11 17.22 -4.71
C ASN A 307 0.08 17.54 -6.21
N GLU A 308 0.44 18.80 -6.53
CA GLU A 308 0.66 19.29 -7.90
C GLU A 308 2.05 18.95 -8.47
N LEU A 309 2.97 18.42 -7.64
CA LEU A 309 4.29 17.96 -8.09
C LEU A 309 4.26 16.43 -8.18
N GLY A 310 4.27 15.90 -9.40
CA GLY A 310 4.28 14.46 -9.64
C GLY A 310 5.69 13.93 -9.97
N VAL A 311 6.04 12.77 -9.42
CA VAL A 311 7.26 12.02 -9.79
C VAL A 311 6.84 10.71 -10.43
N LYS A 312 7.37 10.41 -11.61
CA LYS A 312 6.98 9.24 -12.40
C LYS A 312 7.51 7.97 -11.74
N ASN A 313 6.70 6.91 -11.71
CA ASN A 313 7.09 5.59 -11.20
C ASN A 313 6.23 4.44 -11.79
N GLU A 314 6.60 3.19 -11.49
CA GLU A 314 5.91 1.98 -11.98
C GLU A 314 5.11 1.25 -10.88
N LEU A 315 3.90 0.84 -11.23
CA LEU A 315 3.08 -0.09 -10.46
C LEU A 315 3.54 -1.54 -10.69
N PRO A 316 3.48 -2.42 -9.68
CA PRO A 316 3.71 -3.84 -9.89
C PRO A 316 2.63 -4.41 -10.82
N SER A 317 3.05 -4.91 -11.97
CA SER A 317 2.18 -5.43 -13.00
C SER A 317 1.87 -6.92 -12.83
N THR A 318 2.74 -7.69 -12.16
CA THR A 318 2.50 -9.10 -11.84
C THR A 318 1.79 -9.25 -10.49
N PHE A 319 0.86 -10.20 -10.40
CA PHE A 319 0.09 -10.41 -9.18
C PHE A 319 0.97 -10.82 -7.98
N LYS A 320 1.99 -11.65 -8.23
CA LYS A 320 2.97 -12.06 -7.23
C LYS A 320 3.69 -10.86 -6.62
N ALA A 321 4.21 -9.96 -7.46
CA ALA A 321 4.90 -8.75 -7.03
C ALA A 321 3.97 -7.83 -6.22
N PHE A 322 2.74 -7.64 -6.70
CA PHE A 322 1.73 -6.85 -6.00
C PHE A 322 1.37 -7.42 -4.62
N ARG A 323 1.20 -8.74 -4.49
CA ARG A 323 0.94 -9.40 -3.20
C ARG A 323 2.06 -9.18 -2.18
N TYR A 324 3.32 -9.29 -2.60
CA TYR A 324 4.45 -9.02 -1.71
C TYR A 324 4.50 -7.56 -1.27
N GLN A 325 4.23 -6.63 -2.18
CA GLN A 325 4.14 -5.21 -1.84
C GLN A 325 3.03 -4.97 -0.80
N GLN A 326 1.83 -5.50 -1.03
CA GLN A 326 0.69 -5.34 -0.13
C GLN A 326 0.89 -6.02 1.22
N HIS A 327 1.56 -7.18 1.25
CA HIS A 327 1.96 -7.81 2.50
C HIS A 327 2.85 -6.88 3.33
N ARG A 328 3.91 -6.31 2.73
CA ARG A 328 4.82 -5.38 3.43
C ARG A 328 4.08 -4.13 3.92
N TRP A 329 3.23 -3.55 3.08
CA TRP A 329 2.49 -2.33 3.40
C TRP A 329 1.36 -2.50 4.43
N SER A 330 0.92 -3.72 4.73
CA SER A 330 -0.04 -4.00 5.80
C SER A 330 0.62 -4.58 7.05
N CYS A 331 1.61 -5.48 6.90
CA CYS A 331 2.35 -6.07 8.02
C CYS A 331 3.28 -5.06 8.71
N GLY A 332 4.00 -4.25 7.93
CA GLY A 332 4.97 -3.28 8.44
C GLY A 332 4.33 -2.26 9.39
N PRO A 333 3.28 -1.52 8.97
CA PRO A 333 2.63 -0.53 9.83
C PRO A 333 2.00 -1.14 11.09
N ALA A 334 1.45 -2.35 11.00
CA ALA A 334 0.93 -3.08 12.16
C ALA A 334 2.02 -3.41 13.20
N SER A 335 3.17 -3.91 12.73
CA SER A 335 4.33 -4.17 13.60
C SER A 335 4.91 -2.87 14.19
N LEU A 336 4.99 -1.82 13.37
CA LEU A 336 5.45 -0.50 13.81
C LEU A 336 4.54 0.08 14.88
N PHE A 337 3.22 -0.04 14.72
CA PHE A 337 2.24 0.47 15.68
C PHE A 337 2.52 -0.07 17.09
N ARG A 338 2.69 -1.39 17.23
CA ARG A 338 3.04 -2.04 18.51
C ARG A 338 4.34 -1.47 19.10
N LYS A 339 5.37 -1.29 18.27
CA LYS A 339 6.70 -0.86 18.70
C LYS A 339 6.75 0.61 19.11
N ILE A 340 5.95 1.48 18.47
CA ILE A 340 5.98 2.93 18.71
C ILE A 340 4.86 3.42 19.64
N LEU A 341 3.88 2.57 19.97
CA LEU A 341 2.78 2.89 20.88
C LEU A 341 3.26 3.48 22.23
N PRO A 342 4.25 2.90 22.94
CA PRO A 342 4.74 3.48 24.19
C PRO A 342 5.33 4.88 23.99
N ASP A 343 6.03 5.10 22.88
CA ASP A 343 6.67 6.37 22.55
C ASP A 343 5.60 7.45 22.30
N ILE A 344 4.51 7.12 21.60
CA ILE A 344 3.39 8.05 21.35
C ILE A 344 2.70 8.43 22.67
N LEU A 345 2.39 7.46 23.52
CA LEU A 345 1.65 7.68 24.77
C LEU A 345 2.46 8.54 25.76
N LYS A 346 3.76 8.26 25.89
CA LYS A 346 4.67 8.97 26.81
C LYS A 346 5.12 10.34 26.29
N ASN A 347 4.92 10.64 25.00
CA ASN A 347 5.39 11.89 24.41
C ASN A 347 4.64 13.10 24.98
N LYS A 348 5.38 14.07 25.54
CA LYS A 348 4.86 15.35 26.03
C LYS A 348 5.22 16.55 25.14
N LYS A 349 6.07 16.34 24.11
CA LYS A 349 6.56 17.41 23.21
C LYS A 349 5.48 17.83 22.22
N VAL A 350 4.62 16.90 21.78
CA VAL A 350 3.51 17.18 20.86
C VAL A 350 2.15 17.22 21.57
N GLY A 351 1.27 18.09 21.08
CA GLY A 351 -0.08 18.25 21.63
C GLY A 351 -0.93 16.98 21.57
N LEU A 352 -1.92 16.89 22.47
CA LEU A 352 -2.82 15.73 22.59
C LEU A 352 -3.52 15.38 21.26
N TRP A 353 -4.01 16.38 20.53
CA TRP A 353 -4.68 16.17 19.25
C TRP A 353 -3.81 15.49 18.20
N LYS A 354 -2.52 15.84 18.12
CA LYS A 354 -1.57 15.21 17.19
C LYS A 354 -1.32 13.76 17.59
N ARG A 355 -1.17 13.47 18.89
CA ARG A 355 -1.01 12.10 19.40
C ARG A 355 -2.26 11.25 19.11
N LEU A 356 -3.45 11.79 19.36
CA LEU A 356 -4.71 11.11 19.07
C LEU A 356 -4.88 10.86 17.57
N HIS A 357 -4.54 11.82 16.70
CA HIS A 357 -4.54 11.61 15.26
C HIS A 357 -3.62 10.47 14.83
N ILE A 358 -2.37 10.45 15.32
CA ILE A 358 -1.39 9.39 14.98
C ILE A 358 -1.90 8.03 15.49
N LEU A 359 -2.38 7.97 16.72
CA LEU A 359 -2.84 6.72 17.36
C LEU A 359 -4.12 6.18 16.71
N TYR A 360 -5.16 7.00 16.69
CA TYR A 360 -6.50 6.61 16.29
C TYR A 360 -6.67 6.62 14.77
N ALA A 361 -6.53 7.79 14.13
CA ALA A 361 -6.85 7.91 12.71
C ALA A 361 -5.77 7.23 11.84
N PHE A 362 -4.50 7.57 12.05
CA PHE A 362 -3.42 7.09 11.20
C PHE A 362 -3.12 5.60 11.38
N PHE A 363 -2.88 5.10 12.59
CA PHE A 363 -2.58 3.67 12.81
C PHE A 363 -3.84 2.82 12.94
N PHE A 364 -4.73 3.12 13.89
CA PHE A 364 -5.83 2.22 14.21
C PHE A 364 -6.88 2.15 13.08
N VAL A 365 -7.45 3.28 12.66
CA VAL A 365 -8.50 3.28 11.63
C VAL A 365 -7.94 2.87 10.26
N ARG A 366 -6.89 3.55 9.77
CA ARG A 366 -6.41 3.33 8.38
C ARG A 366 -5.57 2.06 8.18
N LYS A 367 -4.76 1.65 9.16
CA LYS A 367 -3.82 0.51 8.97
C LYS A 367 -4.30 -0.79 9.61
N ILE A 368 -5.29 -0.75 10.51
CA ILE A 368 -5.83 -1.94 11.18
C ILE A 368 -7.31 -2.14 10.80
N VAL A 369 -8.18 -1.24 11.23
CA VAL A 369 -9.64 -1.37 11.04
C VAL A 369 -10.00 -1.50 9.56
N ALA A 370 -9.46 -0.63 8.71
CA ALA A 370 -9.78 -0.63 7.28
C ALA A 370 -9.45 -1.96 6.58
N HIS A 371 -8.38 -2.65 6.99
CA HIS A 371 -8.03 -3.96 6.42
C HIS A 371 -8.95 -5.05 6.96
N ILE A 372 -9.12 -5.10 8.28
CA ILE A 372 -9.92 -6.13 8.97
C ILE A 372 -11.37 -6.07 8.54
N VAL A 373 -12.02 -4.91 8.62
CA VAL A 373 -13.46 -4.80 8.34
C VAL A 373 -13.77 -5.10 6.88
N THR A 374 -12.91 -4.71 5.94
CA THR A 374 -13.13 -4.98 4.52
C THR A 374 -13.17 -6.48 4.25
N PHE A 375 -12.28 -7.26 4.86
CA PHE A 375 -12.30 -8.71 4.68
C PHE A 375 -13.40 -9.37 5.51
N VAL A 376 -13.38 -9.14 6.83
CA VAL A 376 -14.26 -9.83 7.78
C VAL A 376 -15.71 -9.50 7.49
N PHE A 377 -16.06 -8.25 7.23
CA PHE A 377 -17.46 -7.89 7.01
C PHE A 377 -17.96 -8.40 5.65
N TYR A 378 -17.28 -8.05 4.57
CA TYR A 378 -17.79 -8.29 3.20
C TYR A 378 -17.53 -9.70 2.67
N CYS A 379 -16.52 -10.40 3.18
CA CYS A 379 -16.14 -11.74 2.69
C CYS A 379 -16.44 -12.87 3.67
N LEU A 380 -16.76 -12.59 4.95
CA LEU A 380 -17.09 -13.61 5.95
C LEU A 380 -18.45 -13.38 6.61
N VAL A 381 -18.66 -12.22 7.25
CA VAL A 381 -19.87 -11.96 8.04
C VAL A 381 -21.11 -11.89 7.14
N ILE A 382 -21.12 -11.05 6.10
CA ILE A 382 -22.27 -10.95 5.17
C ILE A 382 -22.62 -12.33 4.55
N PRO A 383 -21.66 -13.09 3.95
CA PRO A 383 -21.95 -14.45 3.48
C PRO A 383 -22.48 -15.38 4.59
N THR A 384 -21.97 -15.30 5.82
CA THR A 384 -22.49 -16.14 6.93
C THR A 384 -23.90 -15.75 7.34
N THR A 385 -24.26 -14.46 7.32
CA THR A 385 -25.61 -14.01 7.74
C THR A 385 -26.73 -14.60 6.87
N VAL A 386 -26.42 -14.91 5.61
CA VAL A 386 -27.34 -15.60 4.70
C VAL A 386 -27.72 -17.00 5.23
N LEU A 387 -26.77 -17.70 5.87
CA LEU A 387 -26.98 -19.05 6.42
C LEU A 387 -27.74 -19.03 7.75
N VAL A 388 -27.89 -17.85 8.37
CA VAL A 388 -28.44 -17.67 9.72
C VAL A 388 -29.55 -16.61 9.73
N PRO A 389 -30.77 -16.98 9.28
CA PRO A 389 -32.09 -16.43 9.59
C PRO A 389 -32.21 -15.24 10.51
N GLU A 390 -31.80 -15.54 11.74
CA GLU A 390 -32.08 -14.83 12.97
C GLU A 390 -31.23 -13.55 13.09
N VAL A 391 -30.15 -13.45 12.32
CA VAL A 391 -29.23 -12.32 12.39
C VAL A 391 -29.75 -11.16 11.56
N HIS A 392 -29.94 -10.02 12.22
CA HIS A 392 -30.34 -8.80 11.56
C HIS A 392 -29.14 -8.04 11.02
N LEU A 393 -29.03 -7.96 9.69
CA LEU A 393 -28.06 -7.14 8.98
C LEU A 393 -28.69 -5.83 8.48
N PRO A 394 -28.40 -4.68 9.10
CA PRO A 394 -29.01 -3.43 8.70
C PRO A 394 -28.45 -2.91 7.37
N LYS A 395 -29.35 -2.55 6.44
CA LYS A 395 -29.00 -2.04 5.09
C LYS A 395 -28.14 -0.77 5.12
N TRP A 396 -28.31 0.10 6.12
CA TRP A 396 -27.54 1.35 6.20
C TRP A 396 -26.03 1.09 6.34
N GLY A 397 -25.66 0.05 7.09
CA GLY A 397 -24.26 -0.29 7.34
C GLY A 397 -23.68 -1.24 6.31
N ALA A 398 -24.50 -2.15 5.75
CA ALA A 398 -24.05 -3.10 4.72
C ALA A 398 -23.99 -2.50 3.31
N ILE A 399 -24.84 -1.51 2.99
CA ILE A 399 -25.00 -0.99 1.63
C ILE A 399 -24.74 0.51 1.58
N TYR A 400 -25.47 1.33 2.34
CA TYR A 400 -25.44 2.79 2.14
C TYR A 400 -24.10 3.43 2.53
N MET A 401 -23.60 3.19 3.76
CA MET A 401 -22.30 3.73 4.18
C MET A 401 -21.14 3.26 3.29
N PRO A 402 -21.01 1.95 2.96
CA PRO A 402 -19.96 1.47 2.07
C PRO A 402 -20.05 2.05 0.66
N SER A 403 -21.27 2.24 0.13
CA SER A 403 -21.48 2.88 -1.17
C SER A 403 -20.97 4.32 -1.16
N VAL A 404 -21.29 5.09 -0.12
CA VAL A 404 -20.77 6.45 0.03
C VAL A 404 -19.24 6.45 0.14
N ILE A 405 -18.65 5.58 0.96
CA ILE A 405 -17.18 5.45 1.06
C ILE A 405 -16.56 5.16 -0.31
N THR A 406 -17.15 4.24 -1.06
CA THR A 406 -16.67 3.84 -2.39
C THR A 406 -16.77 5.00 -3.37
N ILE A 407 -17.89 5.73 -3.41
CA ILE A 407 -18.09 6.90 -4.27
C ILE A 407 -17.08 8.00 -3.92
N LEU A 408 -16.87 8.29 -2.64
CA LEU A 408 -15.89 9.29 -2.19
C LEU A 408 -14.47 8.93 -2.63
N ASN A 409 -14.09 7.65 -2.56
CA ASN A 409 -12.80 7.19 -3.03
C ASN A 409 -12.69 7.27 -4.58
N ALA A 410 -13.71 6.78 -5.28
CA ALA A 410 -13.73 6.70 -6.74
C ALA A 410 -13.83 8.07 -7.43
N ALA A 411 -14.41 9.08 -6.76
CA ALA A 411 -14.49 10.45 -7.26
C ALA A 411 -13.12 11.06 -7.57
N CYS A 412 -12.05 10.54 -6.95
CA CYS A 412 -10.69 10.98 -7.26
C CYS A 412 -10.23 10.49 -8.64
N THR A 413 -10.79 9.41 -9.20
CA THR A 413 -10.32 8.76 -10.44
C THR A 413 -11.44 8.66 -11.46
N LEU A 414 -11.94 9.82 -11.90
CA LEU A 414 -13.10 9.92 -12.80
C LEU A 414 -12.96 9.09 -14.09
N ARG A 415 -11.73 8.98 -14.62
CA ARG A 415 -11.43 8.21 -15.84
C ARG A 415 -11.76 6.72 -15.73
N SER A 416 -11.78 6.17 -14.52
CA SER A 416 -11.95 4.73 -14.27
C SER A 416 -13.26 4.41 -13.55
N LEU A 417 -14.23 5.33 -13.50
CA LEU A 417 -15.51 5.11 -12.80
C LEU A 417 -16.28 3.89 -13.33
N HIS A 418 -16.18 3.59 -14.63
CA HIS A 418 -16.79 2.42 -15.24
C HIS A 418 -16.26 1.09 -14.69
N LEU A 419 -15.13 1.08 -13.96
CA LEU A 419 -14.52 -0.09 -13.35
C LEU A 419 -14.85 -0.25 -11.85
N ILE A 420 -15.75 0.58 -11.30
CA ILE A 420 -16.01 0.61 -9.85
C ILE A 420 -16.42 -0.76 -9.28
N VAL A 421 -17.22 -1.54 -10.01
CA VAL A 421 -17.65 -2.87 -9.56
C VAL A 421 -16.46 -3.82 -9.51
N PHE A 422 -15.64 -3.89 -10.57
CA PHE A 422 -14.43 -4.71 -10.60
C PHE A 422 -13.45 -4.29 -9.50
N TRP A 423 -13.32 -3.00 -9.27
CA TRP A 423 -12.46 -2.44 -8.23
C TRP A 423 -12.90 -2.87 -6.83
N ILE A 424 -14.20 -2.81 -6.50
CA ILE A 424 -14.72 -3.30 -5.20
C ILE A 424 -14.39 -4.78 -5.02
N LEU A 425 -14.69 -5.61 -6.03
CA LEU A 425 -14.45 -7.05 -5.97
C LEU A 425 -12.96 -7.37 -5.78
N PHE A 426 -12.10 -6.66 -6.51
CA PHE A 426 -10.65 -6.78 -6.40
C PHE A 426 -10.14 -6.35 -5.02
N GLU A 427 -10.59 -5.22 -4.49
CA GLU A 427 -10.21 -4.73 -3.16
C GLU A 427 -10.67 -5.68 -2.05
N ASN A 428 -11.82 -6.33 -2.22
CA ASN A 428 -12.31 -7.37 -1.31
C ASN A 428 -11.41 -8.61 -1.33
N VAL A 429 -10.98 -9.10 -2.51
CA VAL A 429 -10.01 -10.20 -2.56
C VAL A 429 -8.68 -9.78 -1.93
N MET A 430 -8.19 -8.58 -2.25
CA MET A 430 -6.94 -8.06 -1.68
C MET A 430 -7.01 -7.82 -0.17
N SER A 431 -8.20 -7.58 0.37
CA SER A 431 -8.42 -7.43 1.82
C SER A 431 -8.09 -8.71 2.59
N LEU A 432 -8.21 -9.90 1.99
CA LEU A 432 -7.74 -11.16 2.59
C LEU A 432 -6.24 -11.09 2.90
N HIS A 433 -5.44 -10.70 1.90
CA HIS A 433 -3.98 -10.60 2.05
C HIS A 433 -3.57 -9.52 3.04
N ARG A 434 -4.23 -8.35 2.98
CA ARG A 434 -3.94 -7.24 3.89
C ARG A 434 -4.32 -7.58 5.32
N THR A 435 -5.49 -8.20 5.55
CA THR A 435 -5.92 -8.69 6.87
C THR A 435 -4.95 -9.69 7.44
N LYS A 436 -4.57 -10.71 6.65
CA LYS A 436 -3.57 -11.70 7.07
C LYS A 436 -2.25 -11.04 7.46
N ALA A 437 -1.75 -10.12 6.63
CA ALA A 437 -0.51 -9.39 6.89
C ALA A 437 -0.60 -8.50 8.13
N THR A 438 -1.72 -7.81 8.36
CA THR A 438 -1.98 -7.01 9.57
C THR A 438 -1.93 -7.87 10.83
N PHE A 439 -2.57 -9.04 10.82
CA PHE A 439 -2.50 -9.99 11.95
C PHE A 439 -1.08 -10.47 12.22
N ILE A 440 -0.35 -10.85 11.17
CA ILE A 440 1.07 -11.23 11.26
C ILE A 440 1.89 -10.12 11.91
N GLY A 441 1.72 -8.86 11.46
CA GLY A 441 2.44 -7.71 12.00
C GLY A 441 2.07 -7.36 13.45
N LEU A 442 0.79 -7.43 13.81
CA LEU A 442 0.31 -7.12 15.17
C LEU A 442 0.80 -8.14 16.21
N PHE A 443 0.77 -9.43 15.85
CA PHE A 443 1.10 -10.53 16.74
C PHE A 443 2.55 -11.01 16.62
N ASP A 444 3.36 -10.37 15.77
CA ASP A 444 4.76 -10.73 15.50
C ASP A 444 4.92 -12.19 15.06
N LEU A 445 3.93 -12.70 14.33
CA LEU A 445 3.94 -14.05 13.76
C LEU A 445 4.90 -14.07 12.56
N GLY A 446 5.57 -15.19 12.27
CA GLY A 446 6.72 -15.26 11.35
C GLY A 446 6.64 -14.49 10.01
N ARG A 447 7.81 -14.20 9.42
CA ARG A 447 8.05 -13.40 8.19
C ARG A 447 7.70 -11.89 8.27
N VAL A 448 7.65 -11.29 9.46
CA VAL A 448 7.43 -9.84 9.64
C VAL A 448 8.50 -8.98 8.96
N ASN A 449 9.75 -9.46 8.95
CA ASN A 449 10.92 -8.71 8.49
C ASN A 449 11.47 -9.20 7.13
N GLU A 450 10.76 -10.07 6.42
CA GLU A 450 11.26 -10.57 5.15
C GLU A 450 10.96 -9.59 4.02
N TRP A 451 12.02 -9.01 3.45
CA TRP A 451 11.92 -8.14 2.30
C TRP A 451 12.10 -8.94 1.01
N ILE A 452 11.01 -9.08 0.26
CA ILE A 452 11.04 -9.69 -1.07
C ILE A 452 10.94 -8.57 -2.10
N VAL A 453 11.87 -8.57 -3.05
CA VAL A 453 11.98 -7.58 -4.12
C VAL A 453 10.77 -7.68 -5.04
N THR A 454 10.29 -6.52 -5.47
CA THR A 454 9.16 -6.41 -6.38
C THR A 454 9.74 -6.09 -7.76
N GLU A 455 9.84 -7.11 -8.62
CA GLU A 455 10.37 -6.96 -9.98
C GLU A 455 9.66 -5.83 -10.75
N LYS A 456 10.45 -5.03 -11.46
CA LYS A 456 10.04 -3.93 -12.32
C LYS A 456 10.26 -4.31 -13.77
N LEU A 457 9.43 -3.79 -14.67
CA LEU A 457 9.52 -4.15 -16.10
C LEU A 457 10.29 -3.12 -16.93
N GLY A 458 10.47 -1.91 -16.41
CA GLY A 458 11.00 -0.80 -17.19
C GLY A 458 10.03 -0.35 -18.28
N ASP A 459 10.43 0.68 -19.04
CA ASP A 459 9.59 1.40 -20.00
C ASP A 459 8.65 0.49 -20.82
N ALA A 460 7.34 0.70 -20.64
CA ALA A 460 6.26 -0.10 -21.24
C ALA A 460 6.32 -0.12 -22.78
N LEU A 461 6.90 0.90 -23.41
CA LEU A 461 7.11 0.98 -24.86
C LEU A 461 8.14 -0.04 -25.35
N LYS A 462 9.22 -0.23 -24.61
CA LYS A 462 10.27 -1.21 -24.93
C LYS A 462 9.79 -2.64 -24.68
N SER A 463 8.97 -2.83 -23.63
CA SER A 463 8.31 -4.10 -23.31
C SER A 463 7.35 -4.57 -24.42
N ARG A 464 6.56 -3.65 -25.02
CA ARG A 464 5.64 -4.00 -26.12
C ARG A 464 6.35 -4.51 -27.37
N LEU A 465 7.50 -3.93 -27.71
CA LEU A 465 8.29 -4.33 -28.88
C LEU A 465 8.92 -5.73 -28.71
N VAL A 466 9.32 -6.10 -27.48
CA VAL A 466 9.87 -7.43 -27.19
C VAL A 466 8.76 -8.49 -27.06
N LYS A 467 7.55 -8.11 -26.63
CA LYS A 467 6.39 -9.00 -26.39
C LYS A 467 5.79 -9.64 -27.66
N LEU A 468 6.07 -9.12 -28.87
CA LEU A 468 5.48 -9.64 -30.11
C LEU A 468 6.10 -10.97 -30.59
N GLY A 469 7.19 -11.45 -29.97
CA GLY A 469 8.01 -12.54 -30.51
C GLY A 469 7.95 -13.92 -29.82
N ARG A 470 7.29 -14.10 -28.67
CA ARG A 470 7.31 -15.40 -27.95
C ARG A 470 5.92 -15.84 -27.48
N ARG A 471 5.34 -16.82 -28.18
CA ARG A 471 4.32 -17.72 -27.61
C ARG A 471 5.04 -18.73 -26.72
N THR A 472 4.74 -18.73 -25.42
CA THR A 472 5.34 -19.69 -24.48
C THR A 472 4.31 -20.36 -23.58
N ARG A 473 4.64 -21.61 -23.24
CA ARG A 473 3.79 -22.66 -22.64
C ARG A 473 3.44 -22.34 -21.18
N MET A 474 2.15 -22.43 -20.84
CA MET A 474 1.63 -22.10 -19.50
C MET A 474 1.96 -23.20 -18.47
N LYS A 475 2.64 -22.87 -17.36
CA LYS A 475 2.72 -23.74 -16.18
C LYS A 475 1.58 -23.39 -15.21
N PHE A 476 0.54 -24.22 -15.20
CA PHE A 476 -0.68 -24.01 -14.42
C PHE A 476 -0.47 -24.12 -12.89
N GLY A 477 0.48 -24.93 -12.43
CA GLY A 477 0.67 -25.26 -11.00
C GLY A 477 1.27 -24.15 -10.13
N GLU A 478 2.10 -23.25 -10.68
CA GLU A 478 2.77 -22.19 -9.90
C GLU A 478 1.84 -20.99 -9.56
N ARG A 479 0.60 -21.02 -10.05
CA ARG A 479 -0.37 -19.90 -9.93
C ARG A 479 -1.62 -20.22 -9.12
N LEU A 480 -1.73 -21.42 -8.58
CA LEU A 480 -2.86 -21.79 -7.74
C LEU A 480 -2.70 -21.18 -6.35
N HIS A 481 -3.66 -20.34 -5.97
CA HIS A 481 -3.70 -19.71 -4.67
C HIS A 481 -4.83 -20.30 -3.84
N VAL A 482 -4.46 -21.31 -3.02
CA VAL A 482 -5.41 -22.16 -2.29
C VAL A 482 -6.32 -21.36 -1.35
N LEU A 483 -5.80 -20.33 -0.67
CA LEU A 483 -6.61 -19.55 0.27
C LEU A 483 -7.74 -18.78 -0.46
N GLU A 484 -7.44 -18.21 -1.61
CA GLU A 484 -8.39 -17.51 -2.47
C GLU A 484 -9.43 -18.48 -3.03
N LEU A 485 -9.01 -19.68 -3.44
CA LEU A 485 -9.93 -20.74 -3.90
C LEU A 485 -10.86 -21.22 -2.77
N MET A 486 -10.34 -21.43 -1.56
CA MET A 486 -11.15 -21.81 -0.39
C MET A 486 -12.16 -20.73 -0.02
N ALA A 487 -11.74 -19.46 0.01
CA ALA A 487 -12.64 -18.33 0.24
C ALA A 487 -13.70 -18.23 -0.87
N GLY A 488 -13.30 -18.42 -2.13
CA GLY A 488 -14.21 -18.47 -3.28
C GLY A 488 -15.26 -19.58 -3.16
N LEU A 489 -14.85 -20.81 -2.80
CA LEU A 489 -15.77 -21.94 -2.58
C LEU A 489 -16.76 -21.66 -1.45
N TYR A 490 -16.28 -21.11 -0.33
CA TYR A 490 -17.13 -20.75 0.80
C TYR A 490 -18.17 -19.67 0.42
N ILE A 491 -17.75 -18.59 -0.25
CA ILE A 491 -18.66 -17.53 -0.69
C ILE A 491 -19.63 -18.05 -1.75
N PHE A 492 -19.17 -18.91 -2.66
CA PHE A 492 -20.01 -19.55 -3.68
C PHE A 492 -21.10 -20.41 -3.04
N PHE A 493 -20.76 -21.21 -2.03
CA PHE A 493 -21.74 -21.98 -1.27
C PHE A 493 -22.81 -21.07 -0.64
N CYS A 494 -22.40 -19.97 0.00
CA CYS A 494 -23.33 -18.99 0.55
C CYS A 494 -24.20 -18.34 -0.53
N ALA A 495 -23.64 -18.06 -1.72
CA ALA A 495 -24.38 -17.49 -2.85
C ALA A 495 -25.48 -18.42 -3.35
N VAL A 496 -25.17 -19.71 -3.51
CA VAL A 496 -26.14 -20.75 -3.89
C VAL A 496 -27.22 -20.89 -2.84
N TYR A 497 -26.85 -20.85 -1.54
CA TYR A 497 -27.84 -20.88 -0.47
C TYR A 497 -28.79 -19.67 -0.51
N ASP A 498 -28.26 -18.44 -0.61
CA ASP A 498 -29.08 -17.21 -0.68
C ASP A 498 -29.99 -17.20 -1.91
N PHE A 499 -29.53 -17.75 -3.03
CA PHE A 499 -30.33 -17.83 -4.25
C PHE A 499 -31.57 -18.72 -4.08
N ASN A 500 -31.44 -19.84 -3.35
CA ASN A 500 -32.53 -20.79 -3.17
C ASN A 500 -33.43 -20.45 -1.97
N PHE A 501 -32.88 -19.91 -0.89
CA PHE A 501 -33.55 -19.77 0.41
C PHE A 501 -33.53 -18.34 0.97
N GLY A 502 -32.77 -17.43 0.37
CA GLY A 502 -32.56 -16.08 0.89
C GLY A 502 -33.66 -15.10 0.50
N HIS A 503 -33.90 -14.13 1.39
CA HIS A 503 -34.91 -13.08 1.19
C HIS A 503 -34.32 -11.71 0.79
N ASN A 504 -33.02 -11.50 1.00
CA ASN A 504 -32.38 -10.18 0.82
C ASN A 504 -31.63 -10.02 -0.51
N HIS A 505 -31.64 -11.06 -1.36
CA HIS A 505 -31.02 -11.09 -2.69
C HIS A 505 -29.52 -10.70 -2.71
N PHE A 506 -28.77 -11.04 -1.66
CA PHE A 506 -27.31 -10.84 -1.61
C PHE A 506 -26.57 -11.75 -2.59
N TYR A 507 -27.20 -12.81 -3.11
CA TYR A 507 -26.62 -13.77 -4.05
C TYR A 507 -25.93 -13.11 -5.24
N ILE A 508 -26.44 -11.98 -5.75
CA ILE A 508 -25.82 -11.25 -6.88
C ILE A 508 -24.40 -10.81 -6.50
N TYR A 509 -24.27 -10.14 -5.35
CA TYR A 509 -22.98 -9.71 -4.82
C TYR A 509 -22.08 -10.93 -4.52
N LEU A 510 -22.64 -11.97 -3.89
CA LEU A 510 -21.87 -13.16 -3.50
C LEU A 510 -21.35 -13.96 -4.70
N PHE A 511 -22.13 -14.12 -5.77
CA PHE A 511 -21.67 -14.76 -7.00
C PHE A 511 -20.54 -13.97 -7.67
N LEU A 512 -20.68 -12.64 -7.77
CA LEU A 512 -19.65 -11.78 -8.32
C LEU A 512 -18.37 -11.83 -7.48
N GLN A 513 -18.50 -11.83 -6.15
CA GLN A 513 -17.37 -11.92 -5.23
C GLN A 513 -16.68 -13.29 -5.31
N ALA A 514 -17.44 -14.40 -5.35
CA ALA A 514 -16.90 -15.73 -5.54
C ALA A 514 -16.14 -15.85 -6.88
N ALA A 515 -16.71 -15.33 -7.96
CA ALA A 515 -16.06 -15.29 -9.27
C ALA A 515 -14.72 -14.53 -9.22
N ALA A 516 -14.66 -13.38 -8.55
CA ALA A 516 -13.42 -12.63 -8.38
C ALA A 516 -12.35 -13.43 -7.60
N PHE A 517 -12.75 -14.11 -6.51
CA PHE A 517 -11.87 -15.00 -5.76
C PHE A 517 -11.35 -16.17 -6.62
N PHE A 518 -12.18 -16.78 -7.47
CA PHE A 518 -11.74 -17.83 -8.39
C PHE A 518 -10.78 -17.30 -9.46
N ILE A 519 -11.09 -16.18 -10.11
CA ILE A 519 -10.23 -15.56 -11.13
C ILE A 519 -8.83 -15.30 -10.58
N MET A 520 -8.75 -14.70 -9.40
CA MET A 520 -7.47 -14.43 -8.73
C MET A 520 -6.83 -15.71 -8.18
N GLY A 521 -7.63 -16.65 -7.67
CA GLY A 521 -7.19 -17.95 -7.16
C GLY A 521 -6.55 -18.86 -8.21
N PHE A 522 -6.99 -18.77 -9.47
CA PHE A 522 -6.35 -19.42 -10.61
C PHE A 522 -5.22 -18.59 -11.25
N GLY A 523 -4.96 -17.39 -10.74
CA GLY A 523 -3.88 -16.51 -11.21
C GLY A 523 -4.14 -15.86 -12.58
N TYR A 524 -5.41 -15.64 -12.95
CA TYR A 524 -5.81 -14.91 -14.16
C TYR A 524 -5.84 -13.38 -13.93
N ILE A 525 -4.82 -12.82 -13.28
CA ILE A 525 -4.72 -11.39 -13.01
C ILE A 525 -3.28 -10.89 -13.09
N GLY A 526 -3.12 -9.63 -13.52
CA GLY A 526 -1.83 -9.01 -13.77
C GLY A 526 -1.21 -9.43 -15.11
N THR A 527 -0.01 -8.94 -15.38
CA THR A 527 0.74 -9.28 -16.59
C THR A 527 1.42 -10.62 -16.47
N PHE A 528 1.47 -11.34 -17.57
CA PHE A 528 2.17 -12.61 -17.68
C PHE A 528 3.60 -12.37 -18.12
N VAL A 529 4.55 -12.60 -17.21
CA VAL A 529 5.98 -12.63 -17.53
C VAL A 529 6.34 -14.08 -17.86
N PRO A 530 6.82 -14.39 -19.07
CA PRO A 530 7.38 -15.70 -19.36
C PRO A 530 8.61 -15.94 -18.48
N SER A 531 8.64 -17.06 -17.75
CA SER A 531 9.82 -17.54 -17.04
C SER A 531 10.94 -17.91 -18.01
#